data_AF-A0A066Z0W1-F1
#
_entry.id   AF-A0A066Z0W1-F1
#
_cell.length_a   1.000
_cell.length_b   1.000
_cell.length_c   1.000
_cell.angle_alpha   90.00
_cell.angle_beta   90.00
_cell.angle_gamma   90.00
#
_symmetry.space_group_name_H-M   'P 1'
#
loop_
_entity.id
_entity.type
_entity.pdbx_description
1 polymer ?
#
loop_
_entity_poly.entity_id
_entity_poly.type
_entity_poly.pdbx_seq_one_letter_code
_entity_poly.pdbx_strand_id
1 'polypeptide(L)'
;MACSVYAAQTERGAVDSYDLTHAFAVRHDFDRGYGPAANRLLRLIREGGDAPRLAAELFDGQGSFGNGAAMRVAPLGAAYADDPAAVVGPPPPPP
;
A
#
# COMPACT_ATOMS: atom_id res chain seq x y z
N MET A 1 -7.00 -1.33 -6.25
CA MET A 1 -5.65 -1.36 -5.65
C MET A 1 -4.94 -2.69 -5.82
N ALA A 2 -5.60 -3.85 -5.66
CA ALA A 2 -4.96 -5.17 -5.86
C ALA A 2 -4.22 -5.30 -7.21
N CYS A 3 -4.79 -4.77 -8.31
CA CYS A 3 -4.12 -4.78 -9.61
C CYS A 3 -2.77 -4.04 -9.63
N SER A 4 -2.60 -2.97 -8.82
CA SER A 4 -1.31 -2.29 -8.71
C SER A 4 -0.29 -3.13 -7.93
N VAL A 5 -0.74 -3.91 -6.94
CA VAL A 5 0.12 -4.86 -6.21
C VAL A 5 0.59 -5.98 -7.15
N TYR A 6 -0.34 -6.55 -7.92
CA TYR A 6 -0.03 -7.55 -8.93
C TYR A 6 0.99 -7.01 -9.95
N ALA A 7 0.71 -5.86 -10.56
CA ALA A 7 1.60 -5.23 -11.53
C ALA A 7 3.01 -4.98 -10.95
N ALA A 8 3.10 -4.40 -9.75
CA ALA A 8 4.38 -4.16 -9.08
C ALA A 8 5.18 -5.47 -8.89
N GLN A 9 4.53 -6.52 -8.39
CA GLN A 9 5.17 -7.81 -8.18
C GLN A 9 5.59 -8.48 -9.50
N THR A 10 4.75 -8.47 -10.53
CA THR A 10 5.03 -9.18 -11.80
C THR A 10 5.99 -8.45 -12.71
N GLU A 11 6.01 -7.11 -12.70
CA GLU A 11 6.87 -6.33 -13.59
C GLU A 11 8.31 -6.26 -13.09
N ARG A 12 8.53 -6.37 -11.76
CA ARG A 12 9.85 -6.13 -11.14
C ARG A 12 10.36 -7.31 -10.32
N GLY A 13 9.55 -8.34 -10.10
CA GLY A 13 9.89 -9.48 -9.24
C GLY A 13 9.92 -9.14 -7.74
N ALA A 14 9.76 -7.87 -7.38
CA ALA A 14 9.73 -7.39 -6.01
C ALA A 14 8.83 -6.15 -5.89
N VAL A 15 8.28 -5.93 -4.70
CA VAL A 15 7.51 -4.72 -4.38
C VAL A 15 8.44 -3.67 -3.80
N ASP A 16 8.61 -2.57 -4.53
CA ASP A 16 9.13 -1.32 -3.98
C ASP A 16 7.97 -0.49 -3.39
N SER A 17 8.11 -0.06 -2.14
CA SER A 17 7.04 0.65 -1.42
C SER A 17 6.80 2.06 -1.97
N TYR A 18 7.85 2.73 -2.45
CA TYR A 18 7.73 4.06 -3.03
C TYR A 18 6.96 3.98 -4.37
N ASP A 19 7.38 3.08 -5.26
CA ASP A 19 6.73 2.86 -6.55
C ASP A 19 5.29 2.39 -6.38
N LEU A 20 5.02 1.47 -5.45
CA LEU A 20 3.67 0.95 -5.22
C LEU A 20 2.72 2.03 -4.66
N THR A 21 3.18 2.84 -3.71
CA THR A 21 2.35 3.93 -3.15
C THR A 21 2.08 5.03 -4.18
N HIS A 22 3.05 5.35 -5.04
CA HIS A 22 2.82 6.22 -6.19
C HIS A 22 1.83 5.61 -7.19
N ALA A 23 1.95 4.32 -7.51
CA ALA A 23 1.01 3.65 -8.40
C ALA A 23 -0.42 3.62 -7.83
N PHE A 24 -0.57 3.47 -6.50
CA PHE A 24 -1.85 3.63 -5.83
C PHE A 24 -2.40 5.05 -5.98
N ALA A 25 -1.57 6.07 -5.74
CA ALA A 25 -1.97 7.45 -5.87
C ALA A 25 -2.34 7.83 -7.30
N VAL A 26 -1.59 7.37 -8.31
CA VAL A 26 -1.87 7.66 -9.74
C VAL A 26 -3.14 6.96 -10.22
N ARG A 27 -3.35 5.70 -9.84
CA ARG A 27 -4.52 4.89 -10.29
C ARG A 27 -5.73 5.03 -9.36
N HIS A 28 -5.66 5.92 -8.37
CA HIS A 28 -6.78 6.21 -7.48
C HIS A 28 -7.86 6.98 -8.23
N ASP A 29 -9.07 6.44 -8.14
CA ASP A 29 -10.31 7.01 -8.67
C ASP A 29 -11.25 7.22 -7.47
N PHE A 30 -11.70 8.46 -7.30
CA PHE A 30 -12.49 8.89 -6.15
C PHE A 30 -13.86 8.22 -6.09
N ASP A 31 -14.45 7.87 -7.24
CA ASP A 31 -15.81 7.34 -7.34
C ASP A 31 -15.90 5.85 -7.00
N ARG A 32 -14.79 5.21 -6.63
CA ARG A 32 -14.72 3.78 -6.30
C ARG A 32 -14.99 3.45 -4.83
N GLY A 33 -15.52 4.39 -4.05
CA GLY A 33 -15.96 4.15 -2.68
C GLY A 33 -14.83 3.99 -1.65
N TYR A 34 -13.66 4.59 -1.89
CA TYR A 34 -12.59 4.64 -0.89
C TYR A 34 -13.00 5.50 0.31
N GLY A 35 -12.59 5.09 1.52
CA GLY A 35 -12.86 5.85 2.73
C GLY A 35 -12.19 7.25 2.73
N PRO A 36 -12.73 8.25 3.45
CA PRO A 36 -12.24 9.62 3.44
C PRO A 36 -10.74 9.76 3.76
N ALA A 37 -10.26 9.00 4.75
CA ALA A 37 -8.84 9.00 5.12
C ALA A 37 -7.94 8.47 3.98
N ALA A 38 -8.34 7.40 3.30
CA ALA A 38 -7.61 6.86 2.16
C ALA A 38 -7.61 7.84 0.98
N ASN A 39 -8.75 8.47 0.68
CA ASN A 39 -8.85 9.51 -0.35
C ASN A 39 -7.86 10.66 -0.08
N ARG A 40 -7.83 11.15 1.16
CA ARG A 40 -6.93 12.24 1.56
C ARG A 40 -5.46 11.83 1.45
N LEU A 41 -5.10 10.65 1.95
CA LEU A 41 -3.74 10.11 1.89
C LEU A 41 -3.25 10.00 0.44
N LEU A 42 -4.03 9.38 -0.44
CA LEU A 42 -3.64 9.15 -1.84
C LEU A 42 -3.52 10.46 -2.63
N ARG A 43 -4.35 11.46 -2.30
CA ARG A 43 -4.20 12.81 -2.85
C ARG A 43 -2.87 13.44 -2.44
N LEU A 44 -2.51 13.39 -1.16
CA LEU A 44 -1.25 13.97 -0.66
C LEU A 44 -0.01 13.27 -1.24
N ILE A 45 -0.06 11.95 -1.40
CA ILE A 45 1.02 11.21 -2.08
C ILE A 45 1.15 11.67 -3.54
N ARG A 46 0.02 11.87 -4.24
CA ARG A 46 0.02 12.40 -5.62
C ARG A 46 0.61 13.81 -5.72
N GLU A 47 0.49 14.60 -4.66
CA GLU A 47 1.05 15.95 -4.53
C GLU A 47 2.54 15.96 -4.11
N GLY A 48 3.19 14.79 -4.04
CA GLY A 48 4.61 14.65 -3.70
C GLY A 48 4.89 14.41 -2.22
N GLY A 49 3.86 14.09 -1.43
CA GLY A 49 4.01 13.79 -0.01
C GLY A 49 4.64 12.42 0.26
N ASP A 50 5.42 12.34 1.34
CA ASP A 50 6.08 11.11 1.80
C ASP A 50 5.07 10.10 2.38
N ALA A 51 4.87 8.97 1.68
CA ALA A 51 3.81 8.02 1.99
C ALA A 51 3.92 7.38 3.39
N PRO A 52 5.09 6.88 3.85
CA PRO A 52 5.25 6.34 5.20
C PRO A 52 4.92 7.36 6.29
N ARG A 53 5.44 8.59 6.19
CA ARG A 53 5.15 9.66 7.16
C ARG A 53 3.67 10.02 7.17
N LEU A 54 3.07 10.23 6.00
CA LEU A 54 1.65 10.57 5.90
C LEU A 54 0.73 9.46 6.43
N ALA A 55 1.11 8.18 6.24
CA ALA A 55 0.36 7.05 6.77
C ALA A 55 0.47 6.95 8.30
N ALA A 56 1.66 7.22 8.86
CA ALA A 56 1.89 7.24 10.30
C ALA A 56 1.12 8.37 11.00
N GLU A 57 0.96 9.53 10.36
CA GLU A 57 0.23 10.68 10.90
C GLU A 57 -1.30 10.51 10.92
N LEU A 58 -1.84 9.49 10.26
CA LEU A 58 -3.27 9.22 10.30
C LEU A 58 -3.73 8.86 11.73
N PHE A 59 -4.94 9.29 12.07
CA PHE A 59 -5.61 8.97 13.35
C PHE A 59 -4.74 9.32 14.57
N ASP A 60 -4.36 10.59 14.69
CA ASP A 60 -3.54 11.12 15.80
C ASP A 60 -2.22 10.35 16.02
N GLY A 61 -1.57 9.96 14.92
CA GLY A 61 -0.31 9.23 14.96
C GLY A 61 -0.43 7.72 15.19
N GLN A 62 -1.64 7.18 15.32
CA GLN A 62 -1.86 5.75 15.56
C GLN A 62 -1.84 4.91 14.26
N GLY A 63 -1.97 5.56 13.10
CA GLY A 63 -2.17 4.88 11.83
C GLY A 63 -3.58 4.28 11.71
N SER A 64 -3.82 3.59 10.59
CA SER A 64 -5.13 3.03 10.26
C SER A 64 -5.23 1.54 10.61
N PHE A 65 -6.23 1.17 11.41
CA PHE A 65 -6.63 -0.24 11.64
C PHE A 65 -7.67 -0.77 10.63
N GLY A 66 -7.93 -0.03 9.54
CA GLY A 66 -8.89 -0.43 8.52
C GLY A 66 -8.41 -1.63 7.68
N ASN A 67 -9.34 -2.36 7.07
CA ASN A 67 -9.05 -3.54 6.24
C ASN A 67 -8.46 -3.23 4.85
N GLY A 68 -8.21 -1.95 4.53
CA GLY A 68 -7.83 -1.51 3.19
C GLY A 68 -6.53 -2.14 2.69
N ALA A 69 -5.58 -2.46 3.57
CA ALA A 69 -4.36 -3.20 3.24
C ALA A 69 -4.65 -4.68 2.95
N ALA A 70 -5.45 -5.32 3.81
CA ALA A 70 -5.81 -6.73 3.65
C ALA A 70 -6.60 -6.99 2.35
N MET A 71 -7.54 -6.11 1.97
CA MET A 71 -8.37 -6.30 0.76
C MET A 71 -7.59 -6.28 -0.57
N ARG A 72 -6.28 -5.94 -0.55
CA ARG A 72 -5.45 -5.82 -1.75
C ARG A 72 -4.21 -6.71 -1.75
N VAL A 73 -3.96 -7.48 -0.69
CA VAL A 73 -2.70 -8.24 -0.51
C VAL A 73 -2.70 -9.60 -1.22
N ALA A 74 -3.86 -10.08 -1.68
CA ALA A 74 -4.00 -11.41 -2.30
C ALA A 74 -2.98 -11.74 -3.41
N PRO A 75 -2.57 -10.80 -4.31
CA PRO A 75 -1.54 -11.10 -5.31
C PRO A 75 -0.19 -11.52 -4.72
N LEU A 76 0.18 -11.02 -3.54
CA LEU A 76 1.40 -11.47 -2.86
C LEU A 76 1.22 -12.89 -2.32
N GLY A 77 0.07 -13.19 -1.71
CA GLY A 77 -0.23 -14.56 -1.27
C GLY A 77 -0.17 -15.58 -2.42
N ALA A 78 -0.60 -15.19 -3.62
CA ALA A 78 -0.48 -16.04 -4.81
C ALA A 78 0.98 -16.17 -5.30
N ALA A 79 1.75 -15.08 -5.31
CA ALA A 79 3.15 -15.09 -5.77
C ALA A 79 4.09 -15.90 -4.85
N TYR A 80 3.77 -15.97 -3.56
CA TYR A 80 4.55 -16.68 -2.54
C TYR A 80 3.84 -17.96 -2.06
N ALA A 81 3.00 -18.58 -2.90
CA ALA A 81 2.21 -19.74 -2.51
C ALA A 81 3.07 -20.95 -2.06
N ASP A 82 4.25 -21.12 -2.66
CA ASP A 82 5.18 -22.21 -2.34
C ASP A 82 6.04 -21.95 -1.09
N ASP A 83 6.20 -20.66 -0.70
CA ASP A 83 6.89 -20.25 0.52
C ASP A 83 6.16 -19.05 1.16
N PRO A 84 5.08 -19.28 1.92
CA PRO A 84 4.33 -18.21 2.55
C PRO A 84 5.13 -17.40 3.57
N ALA A 85 6.23 -17.93 4.12
CA ALA A 85 7.05 -17.19 5.07
C ALA A 85 7.80 -16.04 4.37
N ALA A 86 8.18 -16.22 3.10
CA ALA A 86 8.86 -15.20 2.31
C ALA A 86 7.97 -13.99 1.95
N VAL A 87 6.64 -14.08 2.12
CA VAL A 87 5.73 -12.94 1.86
C VAL A 87 5.89 -11.81 2.87
N VAL A 88 6.37 -12.12 4.08
CA VAL A 88 6.53 -11.15 5.16
C VAL A 88 7.93 -10.57 5.11
N GLY A 89 8.04 -9.28 4.81
CA GLY A 89 9.29 -8.55 4.92
C GLY A 89 9.78 -8.46 6.37
N PRO A 90 11.08 -8.21 6.60
CA PRO A 90 11.60 -8.00 7.94
C PRO A 90 10.85 -6.84 8.63
N PRO A 91 10.64 -6.90 9.96
CA PRO A 91 10.02 -5.81 10.69
C PRO A 91 10.85 -4.52 10.50
N PRO A 92 10.21 -3.34 10.43
CA PRO A 92 10.95 -2.09 10.38
C PRO A 92 11.85 -1.96 11.62
N PRO A 93 12.99 -1.25 11.51
CA PRO A 93 13.83 -0.99 12.67
C PRO A 93 13.04 -0.24 13.75
N PRO A 94 13.36 -0.45 15.04
CA PRO A 94 12.74 0.32 16.12
C PRO A 94 13.01 1.84 15.92
N PRO A 95 12.11 2.70 16.41
CA PRO A 95 12.24 4.16 16.30
C PRO A 95 13.49 4.70 17.01
#